data_AF-K7GD28-F1
#
_entry.id   AF-K7GD28-F1
#
_cell.length_a   1.000
_cell.length_b   1.000
_cell.length_c   1.000
_cell.angle_alpha   90.00
_cell.angle_beta   90.00
_cell.angle_gamma   90.00
#
_symmetry.space_group_name_H-M   'P 1'
#
loop_
_entity.id
_entity.type
_entity.pdbx_description
1 polymer ?
#
loop_
_entity_poly.entity_id
_entity_poly.type
_entity_poly.pdbx_seq_one_letter_code
_entity_poly.pdbx_strand_id
1 'polypeptide(L)'
;RCVLLQTLPATEFASINGDVRLLTPDVVEGWSDLVHCPSQRLLDRLVRRYAETKDSGSFLLRNLKDSERMQLLITLAFNPEPLVLQSFPSDEGWPFAKYLGACGRMVAVNYVGEELWSYFNAPWEKRVDLAWQLMEIAEQLTNNDFEFALYLLDVSFDNFAVGPRDGKVIIVDAENVLVADKRLIKQNKPENWDVWYESKFDDCDKEACLSFSKEILCARATVDHNYYAICQNLLSRHATWRGTSGGLLHDPPPEIAKDGRLEALLDECANPKKRYGRFQAAKELREYLAQLSNNVR
;
A
#
# COMPACT_ATOMS: atom_id res chain seq x y z
N ARG A 1 -25.08 18.75 -23.69
CA ARG A 1 -24.63 17.44 -24.25
C ARG A 1 -23.14 17.33 -23.96
N CYS A 2 -22.74 16.49 -23.01
CA CYS A 2 -21.31 16.23 -22.79
C CYS A 2 -20.79 15.48 -24.00
N VAL A 3 -19.94 16.13 -24.79
CA VAL A 3 -19.49 15.61 -26.07
C VAL A 3 -18.27 14.72 -25.87
N LEU A 4 -18.43 13.66 -25.05
CA LEU A 4 -17.35 12.75 -24.69
C LEU A 4 -16.71 12.13 -25.95
N LEU A 5 -17.53 11.77 -26.94
CA LEU A 5 -17.09 11.13 -28.18
C LEU A 5 -16.37 12.08 -29.18
N GLN A 6 -16.59 13.40 -29.12
CA GLN A 6 -15.84 14.35 -29.96
C GLN A 6 -14.61 14.92 -29.25
N THR A 7 -14.56 14.86 -27.92
CA THR A 7 -13.44 15.37 -27.13
C THR A 7 -12.34 14.32 -26.95
N LEU A 8 -12.69 13.05 -26.78
CA LEU A 8 -11.72 11.96 -26.62
C LEU A 8 -10.65 11.93 -27.73
N PRO A 9 -10.95 12.05 -29.04
CA PRO A 9 -9.91 12.05 -30.08
C PRO A 9 -8.91 13.21 -30.00
N ALA A 10 -9.26 14.30 -29.30
CA ALA A 10 -8.42 15.48 -29.13
C ALA A 10 -7.67 15.49 -27.79
N THR A 11 -7.80 14.43 -26.97
CA THR A 11 -7.06 14.31 -25.71
C THR A 11 -5.71 13.62 -25.92
N GLU A 12 -4.78 13.89 -25.01
CA GLU A 12 -3.50 13.18 -24.92
C GLU A 12 -3.69 11.65 -24.87
N PHE A 13 -4.75 11.18 -24.21
CA PHE A 13 -5.13 9.76 -24.19
C PHE A 13 -5.38 9.18 -25.57
N ALA A 14 -6.04 9.89 -26.49
CA ALA A 14 -6.26 9.39 -27.85
C ALA A 14 -5.00 9.43 -28.71
N SER A 15 -4.14 10.42 -28.51
CA SER A 15 -2.83 10.44 -29.17
C SER A 15 -1.99 9.24 -28.74
N ILE A 16 -1.94 8.94 -27.45
CA ILE A 16 -1.23 7.78 -26.90
C ILE A 16 -1.86 6.48 -27.42
N ASN A 17 -3.19 6.39 -27.45
CA ASN A 17 -3.90 5.21 -27.94
C ASN A 17 -3.66 4.93 -29.44
N GLY A 18 -3.41 5.97 -30.25
CA GLY A 18 -3.17 5.83 -31.70
C GLY A 18 -1.77 5.35 -32.05
N ASP A 19 -0.74 5.88 -31.37
CA ASP A 19 0.65 5.79 -31.83
C ASP A 19 1.56 4.88 -30.97
N VAL A 20 1.16 4.62 -29.71
CA VAL A 20 2.08 4.03 -28.72
C VAL A 20 1.99 2.51 -28.71
N ARG A 21 3.12 1.86 -29.04
CA ARG A 21 3.27 0.39 -29.04
C ARG A 21 3.57 -0.19 -27.66
N LEU A 22 4.19 0.60 -26.80
CA LEU A 22 4.67 0.23 -25.47
C LEU A 22 4.40 1.39 -24.52
N LEU A 23 3.83 1.12 -23.35
CA LEU A 23 3.69 2.14 -22.32
C LEU A 23 5.07 2.40 -21.70
N THR A 24 5.55 3.65 -21.77
CA THR A 24 6.87 4.04 -21.27
C THR A 24 6.74 5.04 -20.11
N PRO A 25 7.74 5.10 -19.20
CA PRO A 25 7.68 5.96 -18.02
C PRO A 25 7.38 7.43 -18.33
N ASP A 26 8.04 8.00 -19.33
CA ASP A 26 7.92 9.39 -19.77
C ASP A 26 6.50 9.80 -20.18
N VAL A 27 5.66 8.82 -20.54
CA VAL A 27 4.28 9.07 -20.97
C VAL A 27 3.32 9.19 -19.79
N VAL A 28 3.55 8.43 -18.72
CA VAL A 28 2.56 8.25 -17.63
C VAL A 28 3.03 8.72 -16.25
N GLU A 29 4.28 9.18 -16.15
CA GLU A 29 4.85 9.67 -14.91
C GLU A 29 3.96 10.78 -14.30
N GLY A 30 3.61 10.59 -13.02
CA GLY A 30 2.81 11.55 -12.26
C GLY A 30 1.31 11.53 -12.52
N TRP A 31 0.80 10.65 -13.39
CA TRP A 31 -0.65 10.57 -13.66
C TRP A 31 -1.48 10.14 -12.44
N SER A 32 -0.93 9.26 -11.61
CA SER A 32 -1.51 8.80 -10.34
C SER A 32 -0.42 8.34 -9.38
N ASP A 33 -0.78 7.99 -8.14
CA ASP A 33 0.19 7.49 -7.15
C ASP A 33 0.92 6.23 -7.63
N LEU A 34 0.20 5.32 -8.29
CA LEU A 34 0.72 4.07 -8.85
C LEU A 34 1.87 4.31 -9.85
N VAL A 35 1.79 5.40 -10.62
CA VAL A 35 2.80 5.77 -11.63
C VAL A 35 3.44 7.11 -11.31
N HIS A 36 3.62 7.42 -10.03
CA HIS A 36 4.36 8.63 -9.64
C HIS A 36 5.83 8.56 -10.05
N CYS A 37 6.45 7.37 -9.96
CA CYS A 37 7.82 7.11 -10.44
C CYS A 37 7.88 5.75 -11.16
N PRO A 38 7.26 5.65 -12.35
CA PRO A 38 7.07 4.38 -13.02
C PRO A 38 8.40 3.84 -13.54
N SER A 39 8.63 2.54 -13.36
CA SER A 39 9.68 1.81 -14.08
C SER A 39 9.10 1.08 -15.27
N GLN A 40 9.89 0.82 -16.31
CA GLN A 40 9.43 -0.02 -17.43
C GLN A 40 8.97 -1.40 -16.93
N ARG A 41 9.62 -1.95 -15.89
CA ARG A 41 9.24 -3.22 -15.27
C ARG A 41 7.85 -3.18 -14.64
N LEU A 42 7.49 -2.06 -13.99
CA LEU A 42 6.14 -1.84 -13.48
C LEU A 42 5.13 -1.77 -14.61
N LEU A 43 5.39 -0.94 -15.63
CA LEU A 43 4.48 -0.76 -16.75
C LEU A 43 4.26 -2.06 -17.53
N ASP A 44 5.32 -2.83 -17.78
CA ASP A 44 5.23 -4.14 -18.42
C ASP A 44 4.37 -5.11 -17.61
N ARG A 45 4.51 -5.07 -16.26
CA ARG A 45 3.69 -5.87 -15.35
C ARG A 45 2.22 -5.45 -15.38
N LEU A 46 1.94 -4.14 -15.34
CA LEU A 46 0.58 -3.59 -15.43
C LEU A 46 -0.11 -4.05 -16.71
N VAL A 47 0.52 -3.83 -17.87
CA VAL A 47 -0.05 -4.20 -19.18
C VAL A 47 -0.24 -5.71 -19.28
N ARG A 48 0.74 -6.50 -18.85
CA ARG A 48 0.66 -7.96 -18.89
C ARG A 48 -0.48 -8.50 -18.02
N ARG A 49 -0.74 -7.89 -16.86
CA ARG A 49 -1.80 -8.32 -15.94
C ARG A 49 -3.17 -7.88 -16.41
N TYR A 50 -3.27 -6.66 -16.90
CA TYR A 50 -4.50 -6.10 -17.47
C TYR A 50 -5.00 -6.88 -18.69
N ALA A 51 -4.08 -7.39 -19.52
CA ALA A 51 -4.47 -8.12 -20.73
C ALA A 51 -5.19 -9.45 -20.47
N GLU A 52 -5.27 -9.95 -19.21
CA GLU A 52 -5.99 -11.16 -18.74
C GLU A 52 -5.86 -12.45 -19.60
N THR A 53 -4.98 -12.47 -20.61
CA THR A 53 -4.97 -13.51 -21.64
C THR A 53 -4.01 -14.63 -21.26
N LYS A 54 -4.56 -15.85 -21.21
CA LYS A 54 -3.81 -17.10 -20.97
C LYS A 54 -2.66 -17.35 -21.97
N ASP A 55 -2.64 -16.69 -23.13
CA ASP A 55 -1.79 -17.08 -24.27
C ASP A 55 -0.91 -15.97 -24.86
N SER A 56 -0.60 -14.88 -24.15
CA SER A 56 0.31 -13.87 -24.74
C SER A 56 1.48 -13.42 -23.89
N GLY A 57 1.38 -13.37 -22.55
CA GLY A 57 2.46 -12.84 -21.71
C GLY A 57 3.01 -11.48 -22.18
N SER A 58 2.26 -10.77 -23.02
CA SER A 58 2.74 -9.69 -23.86
C SER A 58 2.45 -8.40 -23.15
N PHE A 59 3.49 -7.60 -22.99
CA PHE A 59 3.44 -6.26 -22.41
C PHE A 59 3.20 -5.19 -23.50
N LEU A 60 2.97 -5.60 -24.75
CA LEU A 60 2.74 -4.69 -25.86
C LEU A 60 1.28 -4.24 -25.90
N LEU A 61 1.06 -2.92 -25.86
CA LEU A 61 -0.28 -2.32 -25.94
C LEU A 61 -1.03 -2.71 -27.20
N ARG A 62 -0.33 -2.91 -28.33
CA ARG A 62 -0.97 -3.28 -29.62
C ARG A 62 -1.81 -4.57 -29.57
N ASN A 63 -1.60 -5.41 -28.56
CA ASN A 63 -2.34 -6.66 -28.41
C ASN A 63 -3.71 -6.44 -27.75
N LEU A 64 -3.94 -5.25 -27.19
CA LEU A 64 -5.23 -4.80 -26.67
C LEU A 64 -5.99 -4.06 -27.78
N LYS A 65 -7.31 -4.22 -27.82
CA LYS A 65 -8.19 -3.41 -28.67
C LYS A 65 -8.12 -1.95 -28.26
N ASP A 66 -8.40 -1.04 -29.18
CA ASP A 66 -8.38 0.42 -28.94
C ASP A 66 -9.22 0.84 -27.73
N SER A 67 -10.37 0.18 -27.52
CA SER A 67 -11.23 0.42 -26.36
C SER A 67 -10.61 -0.07 -25.05
N GLU A 68 -9.93 -1.23 -25.08
CA GLU A 68 -9.28 -1.82 -23.91
C GLU A 68 -8.06 -1.00 -23.50
N ARG A 69 -7.29 -0.51 -24.48
CA ARG A 69 -6.17 0.42 -24.28
C ARG A 69 -6.62 1.76 -23.69
N MET A 70 -7.65 2.38 -24.29
CA MET A 70 -8.21 3.62 -23.76
C MET A 70 -8.70 3.45 -22.33
N GLN A 71 -9.35 2.32 -22.03
CA GLN A 71 -9.80 2.03 -20.67
C GLN A 71 -8.63 1.83 -19.70
N LEU A 72 -7.57 1.14 -20.11
CA LEU A 72 -6.35 1.02 -19.30
C LEU A 72 -5.76 2.40 -18.95
N LEU A 73 -5.61 3.29 -19.94
CA LEU A 73 -5.01 4.62 -19.73
C LEU A 73 -5.89 5.50 -18.82
N ILE A 74 -7.21 5.47 -19.00
CA ILE A 74 -8.15 6.21 -18.15
C ILE A 74 -8.14 5.66 -16.72
N THR A 75 -8.17 4.34 -16.55
CA THR A 75 -8.06 3.72 -15.23
C THR A 75 -6.75 4.11 -14.56
N LEU A 76 -5.63 4.05 -15.28
CA LEU A 76 -4.32 4.42 -14.76
C LEU A 76 -4.24 5.86 -14.26
N ALA A 77 -4.91 6.79 -14.96
CA ALA A 77 -4.91 8.21 -14.61
C ALA A 77 -5.91 8.58 -13.50
N PHE A 78 -7.08 7.94 -13.45
CA PHE A 78 -8.19 8.44 -12.62
C PHE A 78 -8.66 7.49 -11.53
N ASN A 79 -8.44 6.17 -11.66
CA ASN A 79 -8.76 5.20 -10.63
C ASN A 79 -7.77 4.04 -10.71
N PRO A 80 -6.55 4.18 -10.15
CA PRO A 80 -5.50 3.18 -10.28
C PRO A 80 -5.77 1.91 -9.45
N GLU A 81 -6.68 1.94 -8.48
CA GLU A 81 -6.96 0.83 -7.55
C GLU A 81 -7.11 -0.53 -8.26
N PRO A 82 -7.93 -0.69 -9.32
CA PRO A 82 -8.13 -1.99 -9.96
C PRO A 82 -6.85 -2.50 -10.62
N LEU A 83 -5.96 -1.60 -11.05
CA LEU A 83 -4.66 -1.96 -11.62
C LEU A 83 -3.68 -2.39 -10.54
N VAL A 84 -3.72 -1.79 -9.35
CA VAL A 84 -2.98 -2.28 -8.18
C VAL A 84 -3.41 -3.70 -7.85
N LEU A 85 -4.73 -3.94 -7.70
CA LEU A 85 -5.27 -5.25 -7.34
C LEU A 85 -4.96 -6.34 -8.38
N GLN A 86 -5.03 -6.02 -9.68
CA GLN A 86 -4.66 -6.95 -10.75
C GLN A 86 -3.15 -7.20 -10.82
N SER A 87 -2.36 -6.16 -10.57
CA SER A 87 -0.92 -6.21 -10.76
C SER A 87 -0.18 -6.72 -9.54
N PHE A 88 -0.80 -6.72 -8.37
CA PHE A 88 -0.27 -7.30 -7.13
C PHE A 88 -1.33 -8.21 -6.52
N PRO A 89 -1.62 -9.34 -7.18
CA PRO A 89 -2.78 -10.15 -6.83
C PRO A 89 -2.50 -11.07 -5.64
N SER A 90 -3.55 -11.44 -4.92
CA SER A 90 -3.46 -12.28 -3.72
C SER A 90 -3.03 -13.73 -3.97
N ASP A 91 -3.16 -14.24 -5.20
CA ASP A 91 -2.62 -15.55 -5.60
C ASP A 91 -1.08 -15.55 -5.70
N GLU A 92 -0.46 -14.38 -5.83
CA GLU A 92 1.00 -14.20 -5.66
C GLU A 92 1.40 -13.81 -4.24
N GLY A 93 0.45 -13.92 -3.29
CA GLY A 93 0.68 -13.71 -1.86
C GLY A 93 0.53 -12.26 -1.40
N TRP A 94 0.18 -11.31 -2.28
CA TRP A 94 -0.03 -9.93 -1.88
C TRP A 94 -1.28 -9.76 -0.99
N PRO A 95 -1.25 -8.87 0.02
CA PRO A 95 -2.29 -8.78 1.04
C PRO A 95 -3.49 -7.91 0.60
N PHE A 96 -3.89 -7.97 -0.67
CA PHE A 96 -4.99 -7.19 -1.23
C PHE A 96 -6.25 -8.02 -1.43
N ALA A 97 -7.41 -7.36 -1.45
CA ALA A 97 -8.65 -7.94 -1.91
C ALA A 97 -8.48 -8.50 -3.34
N LYS A 98 -9.08 -9.66 -3.57
CA LYS A 98 -9.06 -10.33 -4.87
C LYS A 98 -9.95 -9.58 -5.84
N TYR A 99 -9.33 -9.02 -6.87
CA TYR A 99 -10.02 -8.52 -8.05
C TYR A 99 -10.78 -9.66 -8.77
N LEU A 100 -12.06 -9.43 -9.06
CA LEU A 100 -12.94 -10.39 -9.74
C LEU A 100 -13.28 -9.98 -11.18
N GLY A 101 -13.16 -8.69 -11.50
CA GLY A 101 -13.46 -8.15 -12.82
C GLY A 101 -13.93 -6.70 -12.76
N ALA A 102 -14.11 -6.08 -13.92
CA ALA A 102 -14.61 -4.71 -14.04
C ALA A 102 -15.58 -4.58 -15.22
N CYS A 103 -16.54 -3.66 -15.10
CA CYS A 103 -17.47 -3.29 -16.16
C CYS A 103 -17.67 -1.78 -16.16
N GLY A 104 -17.14 -1.09 -17.17
CA GLY A 104 -17.08 0.37 -17.19
C GLY A 104 -16.27 0.89 -16.00
N ARG A 105 -16.90 1.71 -15.14
CA ARG A 105 -16.30 2.26 -13.91
C ARG A 105 -16.58 1.39 -12.66
N MET A 106 -17.33 0.31 -12.80
CA MET A 106 -17.63 -0.60 -11.70
C MET A 106 -16.54 -1.66 -11.60
N VAL A 107 -16.03 -1.88 -10.40
CA VAL A 107 -15.00 -2.87 -10.11
C VAL A 107 -15.59 -3.84 -9.10
N ALA A 108 -15.46 -5.14 -9.38
CA ALA A 108 -15.89 -6.20 -8.50
C ALA A 108 -14.66 -6.77 -7.79
N VAL A 109 -14.70 -6.75 -6.46
CA VAL A 109 -13.70 -7.38 -5.58
C VAL A 109 -14.40 -8.40 -4.69
N ASN A 110 -13.68 -9.39 -4.19
CA ASN A 110 -14.27 -10.31 -3.23
C ASN A 110 -14.57 -9.59 -1.91
N TYR A 111 -15.67 -9.96 -1.28
CA TYR A 111 -15.92 -9.56 0.10
C TYR A 111 -14.93 -10.27 1.03
N VAL A 112 -14.21 -9.50 1.84
CA VAL A 112 -13.25 -10.01 2.83
C VAL A 112 -13.95 -10.28 4.16
N GLY A 113 -14.58 -9.27 4.75
CA GLY A 113 -15.19 -9.33 6.07
C GLY A 113 -15.46 -7.94 6.63
N GLU A 114 -15.54 -7.85 7.95
CA GLU A 114 -15.71 -6.59 8.68
C GLU A 114 -14.44 -5.74 8.62
N GLU A 115 -14.61 -4.42 8.57
CA GLU A 115 -13.51 -3.45 8.66
C GLU A 115 -12.75 -3.61 9.98
N LEU A 116 -11.47 -3.22 9.98
CA LEU A 116 -10.60 -3.31 11.14
C LEU A 116 -11.17 -2.56 12.35
N TRP A 117 -11.90 -1.47 12.11
CA TRP A 117 -12.55 -0.67 13.14
C TRP A 117 -13.51 -1.50 14.02
N SER A 118 -14.21 -2.48 13.44
CA SER A 118 -15.13 -3.37 14.17
C SER A 118 -14.42 -4.17 15.28
N TYR A 119 -13.08 -4.26 15.24
CA TYR A 119 -12.26 -4.96 16.21
C TYR A 119 -11.57 -4.05 17.22
N PHE A 120 -11.84 -2.74 17.20
CA PHE A 120 -11.20 -1.78 18.11
C PHE A 120 -11.38 -2.17 19.58
N ASN A 121 -12.57 -2.63 19.98
CA ASN A 121 -12.85 -3.10 21.34
C ASN A 121 -12.88 -4.63 21.48
N ALA A 122 -12.28 -5.36 20.53
CA ALA A 122 -12.15 -6.82 20.63
C ALA A 122 -11.24 -7.21 21.82
N PRO A 123 -11.31 -8.48 22.29
CA PRO A 123 -10.37 -8.99 23.28
C PRO A 123 -8.92 -8.64 22.90
N TRP A 124 -8.12 -8.26 23.90
CA TRP A 124 -6.76 -7.75 23.71
C TRP A 124 -5.93 -8.66 22.81
N GLU A 125 -6.05 -9.97 23.02
CA GLU A 125 -5.29 -10.95 22.30
C GLU A 125 -5.65 -11.00 20.81
N LYS A 126 -6.94 -10.78 20.48
CA LYS A 126 -7.35 -10.65 19.08
C LYS A 126 -6.75 -9.39 18.47
N ARG A 127 -6.70 -8.28 19.21
CA ARG A 127 -6.10 -7.03 18.73
C ARG A 127 -4.60 -7.16 18.52
N VAL A 128 -3.90 -7.89 19.40
CA VAL A 128 -2.48 -8.22 19.25
C VAL A 128 -2.22 -9.06 18.00
N ASP A 129 -3.04 -10.08 17.73
CA ASP A 129 -2.95 -10.89 16.51
C ASP A 129 -3.15 -10.04 15.25
N LEU A 130 -4.13 -9.14 15.24
CA LEU A 130 -4.37 -8.22 14.12
C LEU A 130 -3.22 -7.20 13.95
N ALA A 131 -2.70 -6.65 15.05
CA ALA A 131 -1.56 -5.74 15.04
C ALA A 131 -0.29 -6.39 14.51
N TRP A 132 -0.04 -7.65 14.89
CA TRP A 132 1.07 -8.44 14.33
C TRP A 132 0.92 -8.60 12.81
N GLN A 133 -0.27 -8.98 12.33
CA GLN A 133 -0.53 -9.11 10.89
C GLN A 133 -0.34 -7.79 10.13
N LEU A 134 -0.73 -6.64 10.71
CA LEU A 134 -0.48 -5.32 10.11
C LEU A 134 1.02 -5.02 9.97
N MET A 135 1.84 -5.41 10.95
CA MET A 135 3.30 -5.27 10.86
C MET A 135 3.93 -6.22 9.82
N GLU A 136 3.40 -7.43 9.66
CA GLU A 136 3.79 -8.35 8.58
C GLU A 136 3.45 -7.77 7.20
N ILE A 137 2.25 -7.16 7.05
CA ILE A 137 1.86 -6.45 5.83
C ILE A 137 2.81 -5.29 5.56
N ALA A 138 3.15 -4.47 6.57
CA ALA A 138 4.09 -3.38 6.41
C ALA A 138 5.47 -3.85 5.92
N GLU A 139 5.99 -4.94 6.49
CA GLU A 139 7.25 -5.56 6.06
C GLU A 139 7.14 -6.05 4.62
N GLN A 140 6.12 -6.84 4.30
CA GLN A 140 5.92 -7.41 2.96
C GLN A 140 5.81 -6.33 1.87
N LEU A 141 5.07 -5.26 2.13
CA LEU A 141 4.91 -4.15 1.18
C LEU A 141 6.21 -3.35 1.02
N THR A 142 7.07 -3.30 2.04
CA THR A 142 8.36 -2.57 2.01
C THR A 142 9.50 -3.40 1.40
N ASN A 143 9.52 -4.69 1.73
CA ASN A 143 10.56 -5.65 1.39
C ASN A 143 9.92 -6.97 0.97
N ASN A 144 10.12 -7.32 -0.30
CA ASN A 144 9.64 -8.56 -0.89
C ASN A 144 10.57 -8.99 -2.02
N ASP A 145 10.37 -10.24 -2.46
CA ASP A 145 11.18 -10.88 -3.50
C ASP A 145 11.02 -10.24 -4.89
N PHE A 146 9.93 -9.48 -5.11
CA PHE A 146 9.72 -8.76 -6.36
C PHE A 146 10.49 -7.43 -6.43
N GLU A 147 11.12 -6.98 -5.34
CA GLU A 147 11.81 -5.69 -5.24
C GLU A 147 10.94 -4.49 -5.68
N PHE A 148 9.63 -4.57 -5.47
CA PHE A 148 8.72 -3.42 -5.55
C PHE A 148 8.34 -3.00 -4.13
N ALA A 149 8.61 -1.75 -3.75
CA ALA A 149 8.01 -1.20 -2.53
C ALA A 149 6.65 -0.61 -2.87
N LEU A 150 5.61 -1.03 -2.16
CA LEU A 150 4.25 -0.51 -2.28
C LEU A 150 3.99 0.34 -1.03
N TYR A 151 4.00 1.66 -1.19
CA TYR A 151 3.78 2.59 -0.09
C TYR A 151 2.31 2.97 -0.02
N LEU A 152 1.67 2.63 1.10
CA LEU A 152 0.31 3.07 1.39
C LEU A 152 0.35 4.54 1.82
N LEU A 153 -0.20 5.43 1.01
CA LEU A 153 -0.13 6.87 1.28
C LEU A 153 -1.31 7.38 2.11
N ASP A 154 -2.37 6.58 2.19
CA ASP A 154 -3.46 6.74 3.13
C ASP A 154 -3.62 5.42 3.91
N VAL A 155 -3.66 5.52 5.23
CA VAL A 155 -3.74 4.38 6.14
C VAL A 155 -4.68 4.73 7.28
N SER A 156 -5.82 4.07 7.29
CA SER A 156 -6.88 4.19 8.28
C SER A 156 -7.50 2.83 8.57
N PHE A 157 -8.37 2.76 9.58
CA PHE A 157 -9.03 1.50 9.94
C PHE A 157 -9.93 0.94 8.83
N ASP A 158 -10.54 1.80 8.01
CA ASP A 158 -11.50 1.39 6.99
C ASP A 158 -10.80 0.83 5.73
N ASN A 159 -9.49 1.06 5.56
CA ASN A 159 -8.73 0.49 4.44
C ASN A 159 -8.41 -1.01 4.61
N PHE A 160 -8.67 -1.58 5.80
CA PHE A 160 -8.38 -2.97 6.12
C PHE A 160 -9.64 -3.70 6.57
N ALA A 161 -9.75 -4.97 6.20
CA ALA A 161 -10.81 -5.86 6.67
C ALA A 161 -10.24 -7.18 7.18
N VAL A 162 -11.00 -7.86 8.04
CA VAL A 162 -10.61 -9.11 8.67
C VAL A 162 -11.47 -10.27 8.14
N GLY A 163 -10.81 -11.28 7.58
CA GLY A 163 -11.47 -12.49 7.11
C GLY A 163 -12.18 -13.22 8.25
N PRO A 164 -13.50 -13.50 8.16
CA PRO A 164 -14.27 -14.05 9.28
C PRO A 164 -13.93 -15.51 9.59
N ARG A 165 -13.28 -16.22 8.66
CA ARG A 165 -12.94 -17.65 8.80
C ARG A 165 -11.49 -17.90 9.18
N ASP A 166 -10.56 -17.18 8.56
CA ASP A 166 -9.12 -17.35 8.76
C ASP A 166 -8.52 -16.26 9.65
N GLY A 167 -9.29 -15.22 9.99
CA GLY A 167 -8.85 -14.11 10.83
C GLY A 167 -7.80 -13.23 10.15
N LYS A 168 -7.62 -13.35 8.82
CA LYS A 168 -6.57 -12.64 8.09
C LYS A 168 -6.92 -11.19 7.84
N VAL A 169 -5.98 -10.29 8.11
CA VAL A 169 -6.06 -8.88 7.72
C VAL A 169 -5.74 -8.75 6.24
N ILE A 170 -6.60 -8.06 5.49
CA ILE A 170 -6.46 -7.80 4.07
C ILE A 170 -6.73 -6.33 3.80
N ILE A 171 -5.96 -5.74 2.89
CA ILE A 171 -6.16 -4.39 2.38
C ILE A 171 -7.32 -4.42 1.39
N VAL A 172 -8.39 -3.68 1.69
CA VAL A 172 -9.61 -3.59 0.87
C VAL A 172 -9.69 -2.30 0.07
N ASP A 173 -8.86 -1.31 0.42
CA ASP A 173 -8.74 -0.05 -0.30
C ASP A 173 -7.29 0.13 -0.78
N ALA A 174 -7.12 0.26 -2.10
CA ALA A 174 -5.83 0.44 -2.75
C ALA A 174 -5.80 1.68 -3.65
N GLU A 175 -6.61 2.71 -3.36
CA GLU A 175 -6.68 3.93 -4.15
C GLU A 175 -5.37 4.73 -4.13
N ASN A 176 -4.71 4.83 -2.96
CA ASN A 176 -3.51 5.65 -2.75
C ASN A 176 -2.24 4.82 -2.50
N VAL A 177 -1.87 3.98 -3.47
CA VAL A 177 -0.64 3.16 -3.42
C VAL A 177 0.41 3.71 -4.37
N LEU A 178 1.55 4.14 -3.83
CA LEU A 178 2.74 4.48 -4.62
C LEU A 178 3.63 3.25 -4.80
N VAL A 179 4.09 2.98 -6.01
CA VAL A 179 4.95 1.83 -6.30
C VAL A 179 6.35 2.28 -6.73
N ALA A 180 7.35 1.93 -5.93
CA ALA A 180 8.75 2.21 -6.23
C ALA A 180 9.50 0.93 -6.63
N ASP A 181 10.19 0.97 -7.76
CA ASP A 181 11.03 -0.14 -8.21
C ASP A 181 12.43 -0.08 -7.57
N LYS A 182 12.60 -0.80 -6.45
CA LYS A 182 13.86 -0.83 -5.70
C LYS A 182 15.02 -1.35 -6.54
N ARG A 183 14.75 -2.25 -7.49
CA ARG A 183 15.75 -2.77 -8.42
C ARG A 183 16.24 -1.65 -9.35
N LEU A 184 15.33 -0.85 -9.90
CA LEU A 184 15.70 0.31 -10.72
C LEU A 184 16.47 1.36 -9.90
N ILE A 185 16.04 1.65 -8.67
CA ILE A 185 16.74 2.59 -7.77
C ILE A 185 18.19 2.14 -7.54
N LYS A 186 18.42 0.85 -7.21
CA LYS A 186 19.75 0.29 -6.99
C LYS A 186 20.62 0.27 -8.27
N GLN A 187 20.00 0.19 -9.44
CA GLN A 187 20.69 0.23 -10.73
C GLN A 187 21.11 1.66 -11.09
N ASN A 188 20.17 2.61 -11.02
CA ASN A 188 20.39 3.99 -11.41
C ASN A 188 21.21 4.77 -10.39
N LYS A 189 21.14 4.37 -9.11
CA LYS A 189 21.84 4.99 -7.99
C LYS A 189 21.68 6.52 -7.97
N PRO A 190 20.42 7.03 -7.94
CA PRO A 190 20.19 8.48 -7.83
C PRO A 190 20.86 9.04 -6.57
N GLU A 191 20.96 10.37 -6.47
CA GLU A 191 21.61 11.00 -5.33
C GLU A 191 21.00 10.52 -4.00
N ASN A 192 21.87 10.12 -3.06
CA ASN A 192 21.49 9.62 -1.74
C ASN A 192 20.64 8.33 -1.74
N TRP A 193 20.62 7.54 -2.83
CA TRP A 193 19.80 6.32 -2.95
C TRP A 193 20.00 5.30 -1.82
N ASP A 194 21.22 5.23 -1.27
CA ASP A 194 21.64 4.30 -0.21
C ASP A 194 21.49 4.88 1.20
N VAL A 195 21.19 6.16 1.31
CA VAL A 195 20.94 6.81 2.60
C VAL A 195 19.51 6.50 3.03
N TRP A 196 19.38 5.95 4.24
CA TRP A 196 18.10 5.56 4.82
C TRP A 196 17.19 6.78 5.01
N TYR A 197 15.93 6.61 4.65
CA TYR A 197 14.89 7.62 4.85
C TYR A 197 13.94 7.18 5.96
N GLU A 198 13.88 8.02 7.00
CA GLU A 198 12.96 7.89 8.13
C GLU A 198 11.94 9.01 8.03
N SER A 199 10.67 8.66 7.79
CA SER A 199 9.57 9.64 7.68
C SER A 199 9.45 10.44 8.98
N LYS A 200 9.15 11.74 8.86
CA LYS A 200 8.98 12.59 10.03
C LYS A 200 7.67 12.25 10.72
N PHE A 201 7.67 12.27 12.05
CA PHE A 201 6.43 12.24 12.81
C PHE A 201 5.60 13.50 12.48
N ASP A 202 4.30 13.31 12.30
CA ASP A 202 3.34 14.40 12.07
C ASP A 202 2.40 14.45 13.27
N ASP A 203 2.49 15.53 14.04
CA ASP A 203 1.64 15.78 15.20
C ASP A 203 0.42 16.57 14.74
N CYS A 204 -0.52 15.87 14.11
CA CYS A 204 -1.73 16.47 13.60
C CYS A 204 -2.94 16.08 14.47
N ASP A 205 -3.90 17.01 14.62
CA ASP A 205 -5.18 16.75 15.29
C ASP A 205 -6.22 16.09 14.36
N LYS A 206 -5.79 15.50 13.24
CA LYS A 206 -6.67 14.88 12.23
C LYS A 206 -6.48 13.37 12.19
N GLU A 207 -7.49 12.70 11.66
CA GLU A 207 -7.44 11.26 11.40
C GLU A 207 -6.45 10.97 10.25
N ALA A 208 -5.75 9.84 10.35
CA ALA A 208 -4.88 9.29 9.31
C ALA A 208 -3.75 10.21 8.78
N CYS A 209 -3.07 10.97 9.65
CA CYS A 209 -1.98 11.84 9.20
C CYS A 209 -0.64 11.14 9.00
N LEU A 210 -0.03 11.41 7.84
CA LEU A 210 1.27 10.90 7.45
C LEU A 210 2.11 12.03 6.83
N SER A 211 3.35 12.19 7.29
CA SER A 211 4.34 13.05 6.64
C SER A 211 5.33 12.24 5.80
N PHE A 212 5.34 12.49 4.48
CA PHE A 212 6.24 11.83 3.54
C PHE A 212 6.51 12.69 2.30
N SER A 213 7.55 12.36 1.54
CA SER A 213 7.83 12.93 0.22
C SER A 213 7.85 11.81 -0.81
N LYS A 214 6.94 11.87 -1.79
CA LYS A 214 6.84 10.87 -2.85
C LYS A 214 8.14 10.78 -3.65
N GLU A 215 8.83 11.90 -3.86
CA GLU A 215 10.13 11.98 -4.52
C GLU A 215 11.18 11.16 -3.77
N ILE A 216 11.22 11.27 -2.44
CA ILE A 216 12.16 10.50 -1.61
C ILE A 216 11.75 9.01 -1.59
N LEU A 217 10.46 8.69 -1.48
CA LEU A 217 9.96 7.30 -1.57
C LEU A 217 10.42 6.63 -2.87
N CYS A 218 10.45 7.39 -3.97
CA CYS A 218 10.87 6.94 -5.29
C CYS A 218 12.38 6.88 -5.52
N ALA A 219 13.19 7.53 -4.66
CA ALA A 219 14.63 7.66 -4.88
C ALA A 219 15.48 6.84 -3.90
N ARG A 220 14.92 6.34 -2.79
CA ARG A 220 15.68 5.65 -1.74
C ARG A 220 15.45 4.15 -1.73
N ALA A 221 16.51 3.39 -1.51
CA ALA A 221 16.43 1.93 -1.42
C ALA A 221 15.90 1.45 -0.06
N THR A 222 16.08 2.24 0.99
CA THR A 222 15.69 1.90 2.37
C THR A 222 14.83 3.02 2.96
N VAL A 223 13.56 2.70 3.18
CA VAL A 223 12.50 3.62 3.60
C VAL A 223 11.61 2.91 4.61
N ASP A 224 11.12 3.62 5.62
CA ASP A 224 10.28 3.07 6.69
C ASP A 224 8.79 3.42 6.60
N HIS A 225 8.36 4.05 5.50
CA HIS A 225 7.02 4.65 5.37
C HIS A 225 5.87 3.74 5.77
N ASN A 226 5.87 2.47 5.37
CA ASN A 226 4.78 1.56 5.76
C ASN A 226 4.79 1.22 7.26
N TYR A 227 5.97 1.12 7.89
CA TYR A 227 6.07 0.95 9.34
C TYR A 227 5.55 2.19 10.06
N TYR A 228 5.98 3.37 9.58
CA TYR A 228 5.50 4.65 10.09
C TYR A 228 3.99 4.73 10.00
N ALA A 229 3.41 4.42 8.84
CA ALA A 229 1.98 4.55 8.63
C ALA A 229 1.15 3.63 9.51
N ILE A 230 1.54 2.37 9.64
CA ILE A 230 0.87 1.41 10.54
C ILE A 230 1.04 1.81 12.01
N CYS A 231 2.25 2.14 12.44
CA CYS A 231 2.51 2.49 13.84
C CYS A 231 1.80 3.80 14.24
N GLN A 232 1.85 4.83 13.39
CA GLN A 232 1.20 6.12 13.62
C GLN A 232 -0.32 5.99 13.64
N ASN A 233 -0.92 5.44 12.59
CA ASN A 233 -2.35 5.56 12.36
C ASN A 233 -3.18 4.40 12.93
N LEU A 234 -2.57 3.25 13.21
CA LEU A 234 -3.33 2.06 13.63
C LEU A 234 -2.92 1.49 14.98
N LEU A 235 -1.65 1.60 15.39
CA LEU A 235 -1.16 0.84 16.55
C LEU A 235 -0.85 1.68 17.79
N SER A 236 -0.23 2.85 17.61
CA SER A 236 0.24 3.66 18.73
C SER A 236 -0.87 4.52 19.35
N ARG A 237 -0.55 5.17 20.46
CA ARG A 237 -1.44 6.16 21.09
C ARG A 237 -1.77 7.37 20.21
N HIS A 238 -0.98 7.62 19.18
CA HIS A 238 -1.18 8.73 18.24
C HIS A 238 -2.30 8.43 17.23
N ALA A 239 -2.67 7.17 17.07
CA ALA A 239 -3.75 6.77 16.19
C ALA A 239 -5.08 7.35 16.69
N THR A 240 -5.71 8.16 15.83
CA THR A 240 -7.02 8.78 16.07
C THR A 240 -7.99 8.36 14.97
N TRP A 241 -9.16 7.87 15.37
CA TRP A 241 -10.22 7.46 14.45
C TRP A 241 -11.60 7.59 15.07
N ARG A 242 -12.53 8.25 14.36
CA ARG A 242 -13.93 8.50 14.76
C ARG A 242 -14.04 9.05 16.19
N GLY A 243 -13.16 9.99 16.53
CA GLY A 243 -13.09 10.63 17.85
C GLY A 243 -12.50 9.77 18.98
N THR A 244 -11.96 8.60 18.68
CA THR A 244 -11.27 7.72 19.62
C THR A 244 -9.76 7.78 19.39
N SER A 245 -8.96 7.62 20.45
CA SER A 245 -7.49 7.56 20.37
C SER A 245 -6.96 6.26 20.96
N GLY A 246 -5.71 5.89 20.65
CA GLY A 246 -5.04 4.75 21.30
C GLY A 246 -4.62 3.61 20.35
N GLY A 247 -5.12 3.60 19.11
CA GLY A 247 -4.85 2.53 18.14
C GLY A 247 -5.39 1.17 18.60
N LEU A 248 -5.05 0.08 17.89
CA LEU A 248 -5.45 -1.28 18.23
C LEU A 248 -4.81 -1.78 19.52
N LEU A 249 -3.72 -1.17 19.97
CA LEU A 249 -2.94 -1.63 21.12
C LEU A 249 -3.18 -0.78 22.39
N HIS A 250 -4.34 -0.12 22.50
CA HIS A 250 -4.76 0.57 23.73
C HIS A 250 -5.15 -0.40 24.86
N ASP A 251 -5.00 0.05 26.10
CA ASP A 251 -5.38 -0.68 27.32
C ASP A 251 -4.83 -2.13 27.39
N PRO A 252 -3.49 -2.32 27.32
CA PRO A 252 -2.89 -3.63 27.48
C PRO A 252 -3.14 -4.20 28.90
N PRO A 253 -3.19 -5.53 29.05
CA PRO A 253 -3.25 -6.18 30.36
C PRO A 253 -2.10 -5.76 31.29
N PRO A 254 -2.30 -5.75 32.62
CA PRO A 254 -1.31 -5.24 33.57
C PRO A 254 0.07 -5.90 33.47
N GLU A 255 0.12 -7.19 33.16
CA GLU A 255 1.35 -7.96 32.97
C GLU A 255 2.15 -7.52 31.74
N ILE A 256 1.47 -7.05 30.69
CA ILE A 256 2.08 -6.49 29.48
C ILE A 256 2.48 -5.03 29.71
N ALA A 257 1.67 -4.28 30.45
CA ALA A 257 1.92 -2.87 30.74
C ALA A 257 3.10 -2.66 31.72
N LYS A 258 3.36 -3.64 32.61
CA LYS A 258 4.24 -3.49 33.77
C LYS A 258 5.67 -3.03 33.46
N ASP A 259 6.24 -3.48 32.36
CA ASP A 259 7.64 -3.16 31.99
C ASP A 259 7.75 -1.96 31.04
N GLY A 260 6.62 -1.43 30.54
CA GLY A 260 6.58 -0.32 29.58
C GLY A 260 7.20 -0.66 28.21
N ARG A 261 7.53 -1.92 27.93
CA ARG A 261 8.23 -2.32 26.71
C ARG A 261 7.37 -2.07 25.47
N LEU A 262 6.09 -2.44 25.53
CA LEU A 262 5.16 -2.24 24.41
C LEU A 262 5.02 -0.76 24.07
N GLU A 263 4.80 0.09 25.08
CA GLU A 263 4.67 1.54 24.89
C GLU A 263 5.95 2.13 24.30
N ALA A 264 7.13 1.74 24.82
CA ALA A 264 8.41 2.22 24.29
C ALA A 264 8.64 1.83 22.82
N LEU A 265 8.25 0.61 22.43
CA LEU A 265 8.35 0.15 21.04
C LEU A 265 7.38 0.89 20.12
N LEU A 266 6.14 1.12 20.56
CA LEU A 266 5.13 1.86 19.79
C LEU A 266 5.51 3.33 19.61
N ASP A 267 5.98 3.96 20.68
CA ASP A 267 6.46 5.35 20.67
C ASP A 267 7.64 5.51 19.71
N GLU A 268 8.66 4.65 19.79
CA GLU A 268 9.81 4.74 18.89
C GLU A 268 9.45 4.37 17.44
N CYS A 269 8.46 3.49 17.24
CA CYS A 269 7.98 3.15 15.90
C CYS A 269 7.17 4.31 15.26
N ALA A 270 6.33 5.01 16.02
CA ALA A 270 5.56 6.13 15.49
C ALA A 270 6.42 7.42 15.41
N ASN A 271 7.10 7.76 16.50
CA ASN A 271 7.85 8.99 16.71
C ASN A 271 9.29 8.69 17.18
N PRO A 272 10.20 8.30 16.27
CA PRO A 272 11.55 7.87 16.61
C PRO A 272 12.35 8.99 17.27
N LYS A 273 12.94 8.70 18.44
CA LYS A 273 13.85 9.61 19.16
C LYS A 273 15.30 9.40 18.75
N LYS A 274 15.62 8.19 18.28
CA LYS A 274 16.94 7.84 17.77
C LYS A 274 16.90 7.91 16.25
N ARG A 275 18.00 8.37 15.65
CA ARG A 275 18.15 8.36 14.19
C ARG A 275 18.02 6.93 13.67
N TYR A 276 17.09 6.70 12.75
CA TYR A 276 16.74 5.39 12.19
C TYR A 276 16.17 4.41 13.24
N GLY A 277 15.68 4.94 14.36
CA GLY A 277 15.11 4.16 15.45
C GLY A 277 13.88 3.37 15.02
N ARG A 278 13.07 3.91 14.08
CA ARG A 278 11.84 3.27 13.63
C ARG A 278 12.09 1.91 13.00
N PHE A 279 13.16 1.75 12.22
CA PHE A 279 13.50 0.48 11.58
C PHE A 279 13.72 -0.65 12.60
N GLN A 280 14.48 -0.35 13.66
CA GLN A 280 14.76 -1.31 14.71
C GLN A 280 13.52 -1.54 15.58
N ALA A 281 12.81 -0.48 15.95
CA ALA A 281 11.59 -0.56 16.75
C ALA A 281 10.49 -1.36 16.04
N ALA A 282 10.27 -1.14 14.74
CA ALA A 282 9.30 -1.88 13.94
C ALA A 282 9.61 -3.39 13.91
N LYS A 283 10.90 -3.74 13.74
CA LYS A 283 11.35 -5.14 13.78
C LYS A 283 11.10 -5.77 15.16
N GLU A 284 11.55 -5.11 16.22
CA GLU A 284 11.39 -5.61 17.59
C GLU A 284 9.90 -5.69 18.00
N LEU A 285 9.09 -4.73 17.58
CA LEU A 285 7.64 -4.73 17.80
C LEU A 285 6.99 -5.91 17.10
N ARG A 286 7.32 -6.17 15.82
CA ARG A 286 6.80 -7.31 15.06
C ARG A 286 7.16 -8.65 15.74
N GLU A 287 8.41 -8.82 16.16
CA GLU A 287 8.86 -10.01 16.88
C GLU A 287 8.16 -10.16 18.25
N TYR A 288 7.97 -9.06 18.97
CA TYR A 288 7.30 -9.05 20.26
C TYR A 288 5.80 -9.39 20.14
N LEU A 289 5.09 -8.80 19.18
CA LEU A 289 3.68 -9.11 18.92
C LEU A 289 3.50 -10.56 18.45
N ALA A 290 4.45 -11.11 17.67
CA ALA A 290 4.43 -12.51 17.27
C ALA A 290 4.54 -13.46 18.48
N GLN A 291 5.40 -13.14 19.45
CA GLN A 291 5.52 -13.91 20.69
C GLN A 291 4.23 -13.86 21.50
N LEU A 292 3.62 -12.69 21.63
CA LEU A 292 2.35 -12.53 22.33
C LEU A 292 1.20 -13.28 21.64
N SER A 293 1.10 -13.19 20.30
CA SER A 293 0.08 -13.90 19.53
C SER A 293 0.22 -15.42 19.62
N ASN A 294 1.45 -15.95 19.56
CA ASN A 294 1.71 -17.38 19.69
C ASN A 294 1.48 -17.93 21.10
N ASN A 295 1.64 -17.11 22.15
CA ASN A 295 1.38 -17.53 23.52
C ASN A 295 -0.13 -17.62 23.86
N VAL A 296 -0.99 -17.07 22.99
CA VAL A 296 -2.44 -17.11 23.15
C VAL A 296 -3.09 -18.26 22.36
N ARG A 297 -2.43 -18.77 21.33
CA ARG A 297 -2.89 -19.92 20.53
C ARG A 297 -2.59 -21.25 21.21
#